data_AF-A0A1C0U546-F1
#
_entry.id   AF-A0A1C0U546-F1
#
_cell.length_a   1.000
_cell.length_b   1.000
_cell.length_c   1.000
_cell.angle_alpha   90.00
_cell.angle_beta   90.00
_cell.angle_gamma   90.00
#
_symmetry.space_group_name_H-M   'P 1'
#
loop_
_entity.id
_entity.type
_entity.pdbx_description
1 polymer ?
#
loop_
_entity_poly.entity_id
_entity_poly.type
_entity_poly.pdbx_seq_one_letter_code
_entity_poly.pdbx_strand_id
1 'polypeptide(L)'
;MSYTRYETDVLAWANEQAALLRAGKFSEIDVANIAEEIEDVGKSEKRELASRMAVLLAHLLKWQFQPGRRGSSWQRTIKEQRKALVLHIKETPSLKNTIADEDWFAKVWADAVSSAIDETGLDMFPDECIWNINQIFSQEFYPD
;
A
#
# COMPACT_ATOMS: atom_id res chain seq x y z
N MET A 1 -25.09 -9.09 -30.80
CA MET A 1 -24.13 -9.68 -29.84
C MET A 1 -24.48 -9.11 -28.47
N SER A 2 -24.59 -9.96 -27.45
CA SER A 2 -24.86 -9.51 -26.08
C SER A 2 -23.53 -9.06 -25.48
N TYR A 3 -23.29 -7.76 -25.38
CA TYR A 3 -22.12 -7.23 -24.69
C TYR A 3 -22.25 -7.53 -23.20
N THR A 4 -21.22 -8.11 -22.60
CA THR A 4 -21.12 -8.21 -21.13
C THR A 4 -21.02 -6.80 -20.57
N ARG A 5 -21.93 -6.40 -19.68
CA ARG A 5 -21.89 -5.06 -19.09
C ARG A 5 -20.84 -5.03 -17.98
N TYR A 6 -19.93 -4.06 -18.06
CA TYR A 6 -18.93 -3.73 -17.04
C TYR A 6 -19.51 -3.80 -15.61
N GLU A 7 -20.66 -3.16 -15.39
CA GLU A 7 -21.31 -3.04 -14.08
C GLU A 7 -21.84 -4.36 -13.50
N THR A 8 -21.99 -5.40 -14.34
CA THR A 8 -22.64 -6.66 -13.93
C THR A 8 -21.65 -7.79 -13.66
N ASP A 9 -20.54 -7.84 -14.40
CA ASP A 9 -19.50 -8.85 -14.24
C ASP A 9 -18.17 -8.30 -14.79
N VAL A 10 -17.43 -7.63 -13.90
CA VAL A 10 -16.16 -6.97 -14.26
C VAL A 10 -15.13 -7.98 -14.76
N LEU A 11 -15.14 -9.21 -14.24
CA LEU A 11 -14.18 -10.25 -14.61
C LEU A 11 -14.46 -10.77 -16.02
N ALA A 12 -15.73 -11.05 -16.33
CA ALA A 12 -16.13 -11.45 -17.67
C ALA A 12 -15.90 -10.32 -18.69
N TRP A 13 -16.26 -9.09 -18.34
CA TRP A 13 -15.99 -7.91 -19.17
C TRP A 13 -14.49 -7.73 -19.44
N ALA A 14 -13.63 -7.78 -18.41
CA ALA A 14 -12.19 -7.58 -18.58
C ALA A 14 -11.55 -8.66 -19.49
N ASN A 15 -12.01 -9.91 -19.35
CA ASN A 15 -11.58 -11.00 -20.23
C ASN A 15 -12.01 -10.78 -21.69
N GLU A 16 -13.25 -10.32 -21.91
CA GLU A 16 -13.77 -9.97 -23.23
C GLU A 16 -12.96 -8.82 -23.86
N GLN A 17 -12.74 -7.73 -23.13
CA GLN A 17 -11.94 -6.58 -23.60
C GLN A 17 -10.50 -6.99 -23.93
N ALA A 18 -9.88 -7.81 -23.09
CA ALA A 18 -8.53 -8.32 -23.34
C ALA A 18 -8.48 -9.22 -24.59
N ALA A 19 -9.51 -10.01 -24.86
CA ALA A 19 -9.60 -10.81 -26.09
C ALA A 19 -9.74 -9.93 -27.33
N LEU A 20 -10.61 -8.90 -27.29
CA LEU A 20 -10.79 -7.94 -28.39
C LEU A 20 -9.51 -7.16 -28.69
N LEU A 21 -8.80 -6.69 -27.64
CA LEU A 21 -7.50 -6.02 -27.77
C LEU A 21 -6.46 -6.92 -28.45
N ARG A 22 -6.32 -8.18 -28.01
CA ARG A 22 -5.38 -9.14 -28.62
C ARG A 22 -5.74 -9.49 -30.07
N ALA A 23 -7.02 -9.46 -30.40
CA ALA A 23 -7.51 -9.70 -31.76
C ALA A 23 -7.41 -8.45 -32.68
N GLY A 24 -6.96 -7.30 -32.15
CA GLY A 24 -6.86 -6.05 -32.92
C GLY A 24 -8.21 -5.40 -33.25
N LYS A 25 -9.29 -5.80 -32.56
CA LYS A 25 -10.66 -5.33 -32.80
C LYS A 25 -10.95 -4.01 -32.08
N PHE A 26 -10.14 -2.99 -32.33
CA PHE A 26 -10.20 -1.71 -31.61
C PHE A 26 -11.51 -0.93 -31.79
N SER A 27 -12.33 -1.24 -32.78
CA SER A 27 -13.68 -0.65 -32.93
C SER A 27 -14.72 -1.26 -32.00
N GLU A 28 -14.43 -2.41 -31.39
CA GLU A 28 -15.36 -3.17 -30.55
C GLU A 28 -15.05 -3.01 -29.04
N ILE A 29 -13.92 -2.39 -28.68
CA ILE A 29 -13.51 -2.23 -27.28
C ILE A 29 -14.23 -1.07 -26.58
N ASP A 30 -14.40 -1.23 -25.28
CA ASP A 30 -14.98 -0.25 -24.38
C ASP A 30 -13.90 0.71 -23.85
N VAL A 31 -13.49 1.67 -24.70
CA VAL A 31 -12.34 2.56 -24.44
C VAL A 31 -12.47 3.34 -23.13
N ALA A 32 -13.68 3.79 -22.78
CA ALA A 32 -13.90 4.62 -21.59
C ALA A 32 -13.61 3.83 -20.31
N ASN A 33 -14.23 2.67 -20.16
CA ASN A 33 -14.03 1.82 -18.97
C ASN A 33 -12.61 1.23 -18.94
N ILE A 34 -12.00 0.91 -20.09
CA ILE A 34 -10.59 0.48 -20.13
C ILE A 34 -9.64 1.57 -19.61
N ALA A 35 -9.86 2.84 -20.00
CA ALA A 35 -9.04 3.94 -19.53
C ALA A 35 -9.17 4.13 -18.01
N GLU A 36 -10.38 4.05 -17.48
CA GLU A 36 -10.65 4.12 -16.04
C GLU A 36 -9.93 3.01 -15.27
N GLU A 37 -10.03 1.75 -15.73
CA GLU A 37 -9.34 0.61 -15.11
C GLU A 37 -7.81 0.79 -15.12
N ILE A 38 -7.22 1.30 -16.20
CA ILE A 38 -5.78 1.57 -16.27
C ILE A 38 -5.36 2.66 -15.27
N GLU A 39 -6.15 3.73 -15.14
CA GLU A 39 -5.90 4.78 -14.15
C GLU A 39 -6.03 4.25 -12.72
N ASP A 40 -6.98 3.35 -12.49
CA ASP A 40 -7.25 2.78 -11.19
C ASP A 40 -6.19 1.79 -10.73
N VAL A 41 -5.54 1.06 -11.64
CA VAL A 41 -4.35 0.23 -11.32
C VAL A 41 -3.26 1.09 -10.66
N GLY A 42 -2.98 2.27 -11.20
CA GLY A 42 -1.97 3.17 -10.61
C GLY A 42 -2.37 3.65 -9.21
N LYS A 43 -3.66 3.92 -8.99
CA LYS A 43 -4.20 4.34 -7.68
C LYS A 43 -4.17 3.19 -6.68
N SER A 44 -4.53 1.97 -7.08
CA SER A 44 -4.56 0.80 -6.19
C SER A 44 -3.17 0.44 -5.69
N GLU A 45 -2.16 0.45 -6.57
CA GLU A 45 -0.76 0.19 -6.19
C GLU A 45 -0.25 1.19 -5.13
N LYS A 46 -0.59 2.48 -5.28
CA LYS A 46 -0.23 3.52 -4.32
C LYS A 46 -0.98 3.39 -2.99
N ARG A 47 -2.27 3.03 -3.01
CA ARG A 47 -3.07 2.81 -1.80
C ARG A 47 -2.57 1.59 -1.01
N GLU A 48 -2.22 0.51 -1.70
CA GLU A 48 -1.67 -0.68 -1.06
C GLU A 48 -0.31 -0.39 -0.42
N LEU A 49 0.57 0.35 -1.12
CA LEU A 49 1.84 0.82 -0.56
C LEU A 49 1.62 1.64 0.71
N ALA A 50 0.68 2.59 0.67
CA ALA A 50 0.35 3.47 1.80
C ALA A 50 -0.16 2.66 3.00
N SER A 51 -1.10 1.75 2.77
CA SER A 51 -1.65 0.85 3.80
C SER A 51 -0.56 0.03 4.47
N ARG A 52 0.30 -0.64 3.68
CA ARG A 52 1.39 -1.47 4.22
C ARG A 52 2.42 -0.66 5.01
N MET A 53 2.81 0.52 4.50
CA MET A 53 3.72 1.41 5.21
C MET A 53 3.12 1.92 6.51
N ALA A 54 1.85 2.34 6.51
CA ALA A 54 1.16 2.80 7.71
C ALA A 54 1.12 1.71 8.79
N VAL A 55 0.78 0.47 8.43
CA VAL A 55 0.79 -0.67 9.35
C VAL A 55 2.19 -0.94 9.91
N LEU A 56 3.23 -0.90 9.08
CA LEU A 56 4.61 -1.09 9.52
C LEU A 56 5.02 -0.01 10.54
N LEU A 57 4.79 1.26 10.20
CA LEU A 57 5.14 2.40 11.04
C LEU A 57 4.37 2.39 12.36
N ALA A 58 3.07 2.10 12.34
CA ALA A 58 2.25 1.97 13.55
C ALA A 58 2.80 0.87 14.47
N HIS A 59 3.25 -0.26 13.93
CA HIS A 59 3.85 -1.32 14.73
C HIS A 59 5.24 -0.96 15.26
N LEU A 60 6.04 -0.20 14.53
CA LEU A 60 7.31 0.33 15.04
C LEU A 60 7.06 1.36 16.16
N LEU A 61 6.02 2.19 16.06
CA LEU A 61 5.63 3.15 17.09
C LEU A 61 5.20 2.41 18.35
N LYS A 62 4.28 1.45 18.22
CA LYS A 62 3.87 0.58 19.32
C LYS A 62 5.05 -0.14 19.95
N TRP A 63 5.99 -0.62 19.13
CA TRP A 63 7.21 -1.26 19.63
C TRP A 63 8.04 -0.31 20.49
N GLN A 64 8.28 0.92 20.03
CA GLN A 64 9.07 1.91 20.77
C GLN A 64 8.35 2.34 22.06
N PHE A 65 7.09 2.74 21.97
CA PHE A 65 6.37 3.41 23.06
C PHE A 65 5.64 2.47 24.02
N GLN A 66 5.55 1.17 23.71
CA GLN A 66 5.00 0.14 24.62
C GLN A 66 5.97 -1.04 24.83
N PRO A 67 7.14 -0.82 25.46
CA PRO A 67 8.14 -1.87 25.66
C PRO A 67 7.61 -3.11 26.39
N GLY A 68 6.68 -2.91 27.35
CA GLY A 68 6.05 -4.01 28.09
C GLY A 68 5.06 -4.85 27.29
N ARG A 69 4.73 -4.46 26.05
CA ARG A 69 3.82 -5.21 25.14
C ARG A 69 4.53 -5.79 23.93
N ARG A 70 5.85 -5.60 23.81
CA ARG A 70 6.67 -6.21 22.76
C ARG A 70 6.49 -7.74 22.81
N GLY A 71 6.28 -8.34 21.66
CA GLY A 71 6.04 -9.77 21.57
C GLY A 71 6.11 -10.32 20.16
N SER A 72 6.05 -11.65 20.06
CA SER A 72 6.20 -12.38 18.80
C SER A 72 5.18 -11.97 17.73
N SER A 73 3.96 -11.60 18.13
CA SER A 73 2.93 -11.14 17.19
C SER A 73 3.32 -9.83 16.49
N TRP A 74 3.76 -8.82 17.25
CA TRP A 74 4.18 -7.53 16.68
C TRP A 74 5.44 -7.69 15.83
N GLN A 75 6.41 -8.48 16.31
CA GLN A 75 7.62 -8.77 15.55
C GLN A 75 7.29 -9.43 14.21
N ARG A 76 6.34 -10.37 14.19
CA ARG A 76 5.87 -11.02 12.96
C ARG A 76 5.22 -10.03 12.01
N THR A 77 4.35 -9.14 12.49
CA THR A 77 3.75 -8.09 11.66
C THR A 77 4.80 -7.18 11.04
N ILE A 78 5.77 -6.71 11.82
CA ILE A 78 6.87 -5.86 11.34
C ILE A 78 7.66 -6.57 10.22
N LYS A 79 8.07 -7.82 10.46
CA LYS A 79 8.80 -8.63 9.46
C LYS A 79 7.99 -8.84 8.18
N GLU A 80 6.71 -9.17 8.32
CA GLU A 80 5.82 -9.40 7.20
C GLU A 80 5.64 -8.16 6.34
N GLN A 81 5.34 -7.01 6.95
CA GLN A 81 5.15 -5.76 6.21
C GLN A 81 6.44 -5.32 5.52
N ARG A 82 7.61 -5.41 6.18
CA ARG A 82 8.89 -5.13 5.52
C ARG A 82 9.12 -6.02 4.30
N LYS A 83 8.89 -7.32 4.43
CA LYS A 83 9.06 -8.27 3.33
C LYS A 83 8.11 -7.95 2.17
N ALA A 84 6.83 -7.71 2.47
CA ALA A 84 5.82 -7.39 1.47
C ALA A 84 6.14 -6.08 0.75
N LEU A 85 6.52 -5.03 1.48
CA LEU A 85 6.90 -3.74 0.90
C LEU A 85 8.13 -3.85 -0.02
N VAL A 86 9.17 -4.57 0.41
CA VAL A 86 10.36 -4.80 -0.43
C VAL A 86 10.00 -5.54 -1.72
N LEU A 87 9.14 -6.55 -1.63
CA LEU A 87 8.67 -7.28 -2.81
C LEU A 87 7.82 -6.38 -3.72
N HIS A 88 6.88 -5.62 -3.15
CA HIS A 88 6.01 -4.72 -3.90
C HIS A 88 6.79 -3.66 -4.65
N ILE A 89 7.78 -3.03 -4.02
CA ILE A 89 8.68 -2.05 -4.67
C ILE A 89 9.53 -2.70 -5.77
N LYS A 90 9.91 -3.97 -5.60
CA LYS A 90 10.67 -4.71 -6.61
C LYS A 90 9.81 -5.01 -7.84
N GLU A 91 8.53 -5.35 -7.64
CA GLU A 91 7.57 -5.65 -8.71
C GLU A 91 7.06 -4.38 -9.40
N THR A 92 6.95 -3.26 -8.67
CA THR A 92 6.50 -1.96 -9.16
C THR A 92 7.55 -0.87 -8.87
N PRO A 93 8.67 -0.78 -9.62
CA PRO A 93 9.79 0.13 -9.31
C PRO A 93 9.45 1.62 -9.28
N SER A 94 8.39 2.05 -9.97
CA SER A 94 7.89 3.42 -9.96
C SER A 94 7.41 3.87 -8.57
N LEU A 95 7.08 2.94 -7.67
CA LEU A 95 6.71 3.23 -6.29
C LEU A 95 7.87 3.81 -5.45
N LYS A 96 9.13 3.63 -5.87
CA LYS A 96 10.28 4.28 -5.21
C LYS A 96 10.13 5.80 -5.18
N ASN A 97 9.61 6.38 -6.26
CA ASN A 97 9.38 7.82 -6.34
C ASN A 97 8.24 8.25 -5.39
N THR A 98 7.25 7.38 -5.16
CA THR A 98 6.15 7.65 -4.21
C THR A 98 6.65 7.63 -2.77
N ILE A 99 7.60 6.76 -2.42
CA ILE A 99 8.18 6.75 -1.06
C ILE A 99 9.05 7.98 -0.80
N ALA A 100 9.71 8.51 -1.84
CA ALA A 100 10.53 9.71 -1.75
C ALA A 100 9.71 11.01 -1.76
N ASP A 101 8.40 10.94 -1.99
CA ASP A 101 7.48 12.07 -1.95
C ASP A 101 7.15 12.43 -0.50
N GLU A 102 7.52 13.63 -0.07
CA GLU A 102 7.36 14.10 1.30
C GLU A 102 5.89 14.24 1.71
N ASP A 103 5.02 14.72 0.81
CA ASP A 103 3.59 14.90 1.09
C ASP A 103 2.88 13.54 1.24
N TRP A 104 3.26 12.57 0.40
CA TRP A 104 2.77 11.20 0.53
C TRP A 104 3.24 10.58 1.85
N PHE A 105 4.52 10.72 2.18
CA PHE A 105 5.09 10.14 3.39
C PHE A 105 4.48 10.74 4.65
N ALA A 106 4.25 12.07 4.68
CA ALA A 106 3.60 12.76 5.79
C ALA A 106 2.18 12.22 6.05
N LYS A 107 1.40 11.95 4.99
CA LYS A 107 0.06 11.35 5.12
C LYS A 107 0.12 9.94 5.70
N VAL A 108 1.03 9.11 5.19
CA VAL A 108 1.22 7.74 5.68
C VAL A 108 1.69 7.71 7.13
N TRP A 109 2.54 8.67 7.53
CA TRP A 109 2.95 8.85 8.93
C TRP A 109 1.75 9.22 9.82
N ALA A 110 0.94 10.18 9.40
CA ALA A 110 -0.26 10.58 10.14
C ALA A 110 -1.25 9.41 10.32
N ASP A 111 -1.47 8.60 9.27
CA ASP A 111 -2.29 7.39 9.34
C ASP A 111 -1.72 6.36 10.34
N ALA A 112 -0.39 6.18 10.32
CA ALA A 112 0.30 5.29 11.25
C ALA A 112 0.17 5.74 12.72
N VAL A 113 0.31 7.04 12.96
CA VAL A 113 0.13 7.66 14.29
C VAL A 113 -1.31 7.48 14.75
N SER A 114 -2.30 7.79 13.90
CA SER A 114 -3.72 7.58 14.22
C SER A 114 -4.00 6.13 14.59
N SER A 115 -3.52 5.17 13.80
CA SER A 115 -3.67 3.74 14.10
C SER A 115 -3.00 3.35 15.42
N ALA A 116 -1.81 3.90 15.72
CA ALA A 116 -1.14 3.65 16.99
C ALA A 116 -1.91 4.26 18.18
N ILE A 117 -2.48 5.45 18.04
CA ILE A 117 -3.34 6.08 19.06
C ILE A 117 -4.55 5.19 19.32
N ASP A 118 -5.28 4.80 18.28
CA ASP A 118 -6.50 4.02 18.38
C ASP A 118 -6.27 2.65 19.06
N GLU A 119 -5.16 1.98 18.73
CA GLU A 119 -4.86 0.65 19.29
C GLU A 119 -4.25 0.67 20.69
N THR A 120 -3.59 1.77 21.07
CA THR A 120 -2.83 1.84 22.33
C THR A 120 -3.46 2.74 23.39
N GLY A 121 -4.27 3.71 22.98
CA GLY A 121 -4.77 4.79 23.81
C GLY A 121 -3.70 5.82 24.23
N LEU A 122 -2.50 5.77 23.65
CA LEU A 122 -1.43 6.75 23.90
C LEU A 122 -1.59 7.94 22.97
N ASP A 123 -1.26 9.14 23.46
CA ASP A 123 -1.32 10.42 22.71
C ASP A 123 0.05 11.08 22.53
N MET A 124 1.13 10.45 23.04
CA MET A 124 2.49 11.00 22.99
C MET A 124 3.32 10.45 21.82
N PHE A 125 2.79 10.50 20.60
CA PHE A 125 3.54 10.14 19.40
C PHE A 125 4.12 11.39 18.71
N PRO A 126 5.30 11.28 18.04
CA PRO A 126 5.88 12.42 17.31
C PRO A 126 5.03 12.84 16.11
N ASP A 127 4.91 14.15 15.89
CA ASP A 127 4.22 14.72 14.72
C ASP A 127 4.95 14.41 13.40
N GLU A 128 6.27 14.24 13.45
CA GLU A 128 7.12 13.90 12.31
C GLU A 128 7.83 12.55 12.53
N CYS A 129 8.14 11.85 11.43
CA CYS A 129 8.82 10.57 11.49
C CYS A 129 10.24 10.69 12.06
N ILE A 130 10.48 9.99 13.18
CA ILE A 130 11.77 9.97 13.89
C ILE A 130 12.76 8.93 13.35
N TRP A 131 12.40 8.21 12.29
CA TRP A 131 13.25 7.22 11.64
C TRP A 131 13.47 7.55 10.17
N ASN A 132 14.68 7.31 9.68
CA ASN A 132 14.93 7.38 8.25
C ASN A 132 14.48 6.09 7.53
N ILE A 133 14.37 6.18 6.20
CA ILE A 133 13.88 5.07 5.38
C ILE A 133 14.72 3.79 5.51
N ASN A 134 16.04 3.91 5.67
CA ASN A 134 16.91 2.75 5.83
C ASN A 134 16.64 2.01 7.16
N GLN A 135 16.33 2.74 8.23
CA GLN A 135 15.91 2.16 9.50
C GLN A 135 14.55 1.46 9.36
N ILE A 136 13.56 2.14 8.76
CA ILE A 136 12.20 1.59 8.59
C ILE A 136 12.25 0.24 7.86
N PHE A 137 13.04 0.13 6.80
CA PHE A 137 13.16 -1.07 5.98
C PHE A 137 14.17 -2.12 6.48
N SER A 138 15.05 -1.77 7.42
CA SER A 138 16.07 -2.69 7.94
C SER A 138 15.43 -3.83 8.74
N GLN A 139 15.80 -5.08 8.43
CA GLN A 139 15.29 -6.26 9.15
C GLN A 139 15.73 -6.32 10.61
N GLU A 140 16.88 -5.72 10.91
CA GLU A 140 17.50 -5.70 12.24
C GLU A 140 17.03 -4.50 13.08
N PHE A 141 16.35 -3.52 12.47
CA PHE A 141 15.91 -2.34 13.19
C PHE A 141 14.63 -2.60 13.99
N TYR A 142 14.75 -2.43 15.31
CA TYR A 142 13.65 -2.33 16.25
C TYR A 142 13.96 -1.14 17.16
N PRO A 143 13.10 -0.12 17.24
CA PRO A 143 13.38 1.07 18.04
C PRO A 143 13.40 0.75 19.54
N ASP A 144 14.32 1.39 20.27
CA ASP A 144 14.48 1.21 21.72
C ASP A 144 13.51 2.09 22.53
#